data_AF-A0A914RZT4-F1
#
_entry.id   AF-A0A914RZT4-F1
#
_cell.length_a   1.000
_cell.length_b   1.000
_cell.length_c   1.000
_cell.angle_alpha   90.00
_cell.angle_beta   90.00
_cell.angle_gamma   90.00
#
_symmetry.space_group_name_H-M   'P 1'
#
loop_
_entity.id
_entity.type
_entity.pdbx_description
1 polymer ?
#
loop_
_entity_poly.entity_id
_entity_poly.type
_entity_poly.pdbx_seq_one_letter_code
_entity_poly.pdbx_strand_id
1 'polypeptide(L)'
;MYEPMVQKCAAYLTQLETTLSLILGECKIPVIDGATFYLKLCPSFHGIEPPKICPKIDGVRCIKDIALLVQIDADLVARCVRNLHFYGCLTLLPLFMYSNTYVANEQLHRFYLNADTIEACLDFVGPRNKEGEPVTPKPIFSDVFRLYVSLRIGITMKEWCERLSPRQYNVDERRLIQFGVFHGFIRKLSIYPVALKQGDSRSDYLRIAKLCDGSRSLEDLAVMYTVSPLKLHTLLQNDTNFVFISK
;
A
#
# COMPACT_ATOMS: atom_id res chain seq x y z
N MET A 1 24.51 20.35 16.60
CA MET A 1 23.62 19.76 17.63
C MET A 1 22.92 18.46 17.18
N TYR A 2 22.99 18.07 15.89
CA TYR A 2 22.40 16.81 15.37
C TYR A 2 23.39 15.62 15.29
N GLU A 3 24.70 15.85 15.27
CA GLU A 3 25.74 14.79 15.22
C GLU A 3 25.69 13.76 16.36
N PRO A 4 25.49 14.13 17.64
CA PRO A 4 25.49 13.13 18.72
C PRO A 4 24.23 12.24 18.73
N MET A 5 23.14 12.64 18.06
CA MET A 5 21.94 11.81 17.90
C MET A 5 22.07 10.82 16.74
N VAL A 6 22.66 11.24 15.62
CA VAL A 6 22.94 10.34 14.49
C VAL A 6 23.94 9.26 14.90
N GLN A 7 24.96 9.60 15.70
CA GLN A 7 25.91 8.62 16.25
C GLN A 7 25.26 7.67 17.27
N LYS A 8 24.32 8.14 18.10
CA LYS A 8 23.58 7.27 19.03
C LYS A 8 22.60 6.33 18.31
N CYS A 9 21.93 6.79 17.25
CA CYS A 9 21.12 5.93 16.40
C CYS A 9 21.98 4.93 15.62
N ALA A 10 23.13 5.34 15.08
CA ALA A 10 24.07 4.45 14.40
C ALA A 10 24.64 3.39 15.36
N ALA A 11 24.97 3.77 16.61
CA ALA A 11 25.45 2.86 17.66
C ALA A 11 24.36 1.86 18.11
N TYR A 12 23.09 2.30 18.18
CA TYR A 12 21.96 1.44 18.51
C TYR A 12 21.64 0.47 17.35
N LEU A 13 21.74 0.94 16.10
CA LEU A 13 21.61 0.13 14.90
C LEU A 13 22.75 -0.89 14.75
N THR A 14 23.99 -0.55 15.10
CA THR A 14 25.12 -1.50 15.11
C THR A 14 25.03 -2.51 16.24
N GLN A 15 24.56 -2.13 17.44
CA GLN A 15 24.25 -3.09 18.50
C GLN A 15 23.13 -4.06 18.10
N LEU A 16 22.13 -3.60 17.35
CA LEU A 16 21.07 -4.45 16.78
C LEU A 16 21.58 -5.34 15.64
N GLU A 17 22.43 -4.86 14.73
CA GLU A 17 23.05 -5.65 13.65
C GLU A 17 23.93 -6.80 14.19
N THR A 18 24.63 -6.56 15.30
CA THR A 18 25.46 -7.59 15.95
C THR A 18 24.60 -8.68 16.62
N THR A 19 23.37 -8.34 17.01
CA THR A 19 22.41 -9.28 17.62
C THR A 19 21.60 -10.03 16.54
N LEU A 20 21.37 -9.40 15.38
CA LEU A 20 20.57 -9.94 14.26
C LEU A 20 21.36 -10.80 13.26
N SER A 21 22.68 -10.65 13.20
CA SER A 21 23.53 -11.52 12.36
C SER A 21 23.48 -13.00 12.76
N LEU A 22 22.97 -13.32 13.96
CA LEU A 22 22.79 -14.68 14.45
C LEU A 22 21.45 -15.32 14.06
N ILE A 23 20.46 -14.57 13.58
CA ILE A 23 19.10 -15.09 13.37
C ILE A 23 18.54 -14.59 12.03
N LEU A 24 18.57 -15.48 11.05
CA LEU A 24 17.77 -15.49 9.81
C LEU A 24 18.24 -14.58 8.64
N GLY A 25 19.01 -15.21 7.76
CA GLY A 25 18.72 -15.36 6.33
C GLY A 25 18.04 -14.20 5.61
N GLU A 26 18.82 -13.53 4.76
CA GLU A 26 18.45 -12.46 3.84
C GLU A 26 16.99 -12.50 3.31
N CYS A 27 16.10 -11.68 3.88
CA CYS A 27 14.85 -11.32 3.21
C CYS A 27 15.05 -9.98 2.47
N LYS A 28 15.58 -10.08 1.24
CA LYS A 28 15.73 -8.94 0.31
C LYS A 28 14.35 -8.47 -0.17
N ILE A 29 13.69 -7.61 0.60
CA ILE A 29 12.60 -6.77 0.07
C ILE A 29 13.28 -5.57 -0.59
N PRO A 30 13.32 -5.47 -1.93
CA PRO A 30 13.94 -4.34 -2.59
C PRO A 30 13.04 -3.13 -2.34
N VAL A 31 13.48 -2.22 -1.47
CA VAL A 31 12.92 -0.87 -1.44
C VAL A 31 13.51 -0.16 -2.65
N ILE A 32 12.85 -0.36 -3.80
CA ILE A 32 13.19 0.32 -5.04
C ILE A 32 12.66 1.75 -4.92
N ASP A 33 13.47 2.71 -5.36
CA ASP A 33 13.37 4.18 -5.24
C ASP A 33 12.08 4.84 -5.82
N GLY A 34 11.04 4.06 -6.09
CA GLY A 34 9.77 4.49 -6.69
C GLY A 34 8.49 3.92 -6.07
N ALA A 35 8.56 2.96 -5.14
CA ALA A 35 7.36 2.30 -4.60
C ALA A 35 6.85 3.02 -3.33
N THR A 36 5.74 3.75 -3.48
CA THR A 36 5.08 4.45 -2.37
C THR A 36 4.03 3.52 -1.75
N PHE A 37 4.15 3.17 -0.46
CA PHE A 37 3.14 2.37 0.28
C PHE A 37 2.59 3.15 1.47
N TYR A 38 1.36 2.85 1.88
CA TYR A 38 0.87 3.31 3.19
C TYR A 38 1.26 2.33 4.28
N LEU A 39 1.44 2.86 5.48
CA LEU A 39 1.96 2.12 6.61
C LEU A 39 0.92 2.15 7.73
N LYS A 40 0.54 0.99 8.28
CA LYS A 40 -0.31 0.93 9.47
C LYS A 40 0.30 -0.01 10.50
N LEU A 41 0.41 0.44 11.75
CA LEU A 41 0.93 -0.35 12.86
C LEU A 41 -0.05 -1.46 13.23
N CYS A 42 0.49 -2.63 13.58
CA CYS A 42 -0.29 -3.72 14.10
C CYS A 42 -0.79 -3.37 15.52
N PRO A 43 -2.07 -3.65 15.85
CA PRO A 43 -2.63 -3.36 17.18
C PRO A 43 -1.89 -4.05 18.35
N SER A 44 -1.12 -5.11 18.06
CA SER A 44 -0.37 -5.92 19.02
C SER A 44 1.02 -5.36 19.39
N PHE A 45 1.46 -4.24 18.81
CA PHE A 45 2.80 -3.72 19.01
C PHE A 45 2.98 -2.99 20.37
N HIS A 46 3.97 -3.40 21.16
CA HIS A 46 4.32 -2.84 22.48
C HIS A 46 5.81 -2.43 22.61
N GLY A 47 6.50 -2.14 21.50
CA GLY A 47 7.95 -1.87 21.48
C GLY A 47 8.36 -0.42 21.75
N ILE A 48 9.62 -0.21 22.19
CA ILE A 48 10.28 1.10 22.31
C ILE A 48 11.00 1.38 20.99
N GLU A 49 10.33 2.11 20.10
CA GLU A 49 10.85 2.49 18.79
C GLU A 49 11.08 4.00 18.66
N PRO A 50 11.76 4.52 17.61
CA PRO A 50 12.06 5.94 17.51
C PRO A 50 10.78 6.77 17.67
N PRO A 51 10.63 7.52 18.79
CA PRO A 51 9.34 8.06 19.24
C PRO A 51 8.72 9.07 18.28
N LYS A 52 9.46 9.48 17.24
CA LYS A 52 9.03 10.44 16.24
C LYS A 52 8.33 9.80 15.03
N ILE A 53 8.63 8.54 14.69
CA ILE A 53 8.13 7.91 13.44
C ILE A 53 6.81 7.17 13.69
N CYS A 54 6.73 6.33 14.73
CA CYS A 54 5.53 5.52 15.03
C CYS A 54 4.24 6.34 15.14
N PRO A 55 4.19 7.52 15.80
CA PRO A 55 2.96 8.30 15.89
C PRO A 55 2.46 8.85 14.55
N LYS A 56 3.28 8.80 13.50
CA LYS A 56 2.95 9.30 12.15
C LYS A 56 2.50 8.17 11.21
N ILE A 57 2.58 6.92 11.64
CA ILE A 57 2.16 5.74 10.89
C ILE A 57 0.67 5.49 11.17
N ASP A 58 -0.18 6.05 10.30
CA ASP A 58 -1.65 6.09 10.48
C ASP A 58 -2.45 5.37 9.38
N GLY A 59 -1.76 4.71 8.44
CA GLY A 59 -2.38 4.08 7.28
C GLY A 59 -2.77 5.05 6.16
N VAL A 60 -2.53 6.35 6.33
CA VAL A 60 -2.90 7.39 5.35
C VAL A 60 -1.67 8.02 4.70
N ARG A 61 -0.58 8.20 5.45
CA ARG A 61 0.65 8.82 4.96
C ARG A 61 1.63 7.81 4.36
N CYS A 62 2.39 8.25 3.35
CA CYS A 62 3.47 7.46 2.80
C CYS A 62 4.83 7.73 3.46
N ILE A 63 5.83 6.91 3.15
CA ILE A 63 7.20 7.06 3.68
C ILE A 63 7.75 8.46 3.41
N LYS A 64 7.54 9.02 2.21
CA LYS A 64 8.00 10.38 1.86
C LYS A 64 7.32 11.46 2.70
N ASP A 65 6.02 11.34 2.94
CA ASP A 65 5.28 12.28 3.78
C ASP A 65 5.76 12.21 5.24
N ILE A 66 6.01 11.01 5.75
CA ILE A 66 6.52 10.80 7.10
C ILE A 66 7.93 11.38 7.24
N ALA A 67 8.79 11.15 6.26
CA ALA A 67 10.14 11.71 6.20
C ALA A 67 10.13 13.25 6.29
N LEU A 68 9.25 13.90 5.51
CA LEU A 68 9.07 15.36 5.55
C LEU A 68 8.57 15.84 6.91
N LEU A 69 7.57 15.17 7.49
CA LEU A 69 6.99 15.54 8.77
C LEU A 69 7.97 15.41 9.94
N VAL A 70 8.81 14.38 9.90
CA VAL A 70 9.77 14.08 10.96
C VAL A 70 11.12 14.76 10.73
N GLN A 71 11.33 15.38 9.55
CA GLN A 71 12.58 15.97 9.11
C GLN A 71 13.75 14.96 9.16
N ILE A 72 13.49 13.75 8.64
CA ILE A 72 14.47 12.67 8.51
C ILE A 72 14.54 12.26 7.05
N ASP A 73 15.72 11.89 6.56
CA ASP A 73 15.88 11.38 5.20
C ASP A 73 14.99 10.18 4.92
N ALA A 74 14.35 10.19 3.74
CA ALA A 74 13.40 9.14 3.34
C ALA A 74 14.01 7.74 3.35
N ASP A 75 15.30 7.61 3.03
CA ASP A 75 16.04 6.34 3.06
C ASP A 75 16.18 5.80 4.49
N LEU A 76 16.40 6.66 5.49
CA LEU A 76 16.47 6.23 6.89
C LEU A 76 15.09 5.83 7.43
N VAL A 77 14.03 6.57 7.06
CA VAL A 77 12.65 6.19 7.38
C VAL A 77 12.29 4.85 6.73
N ALA A 78 12.67 4.64 5.47
CA ALA A 78 12.44 3.38 4.77
C ALA A 78 13.15 2.20 5.43
N ARG A 79 14.40 2.37 5.89
CA ARG A 79 15.12 1.37 6.68
C ARG A 79 14.40 1.03 7.99
N CYS A 80 13.93 2.04 8.73
CA CYS A 80 13.17 1.83 9.96
C CYS A 80 11.88 1.05 9.69
N VAL A 81 11.13 1.46 8.67
CA VAL A 81 9.87 0.81 8.25
C VAL A 81 10.11 -0.64 7.83
N ARG A 82 11.24 -0.93 7.17
CA ARG A 82 11.61 -2.30 6.80
C ARG A 82 11.84 -3.18 8.03
N ASN A 83 12.56 -2.67 9.03
CA ASN A 83 12.79 -3.40 10.28
C ASN A 83 11.47 -3.64 11.03
N LEU A 84 10.64 -2.61 11.15
CA LEU A 84 9.28 -2.69 11.70
C LEU A 84 8.42 -3.76 11.03
N HIS A 85 8.45 -3.80 9.71
CA HIS A 85 7.73 -4.79 8.92
C HIS A 85 8.28 -6.20 9.14
N PHE A 86 9.60 -6.36 9.21
CA PHE A 86 10.27 -7.63 9.49
C PHE A 86 9.83 -8.23 10.82
N TYR A 87 9.67 -7.41 11.87
CA TYR A 87 9.17 -7.85 13.16
C TYR A 87 7.64 -8.01 13.23
N GLY A 88 6.92 -7.90 12.10
CA GLY A 88 5.46 -8.03 12.06
C GLY A 88 4.70 -6.89 12.75
N CYS A 89 5.38 -5.77 13.01
CA CYS A 89 4.82 -4.62 13.73
C CYS A 89 4.09 -3.66 12.79
N LEU A 90 4.28 -3.83 11.48
CA LEU A 90 3.77 -2.94 10.44
C LEU A 90 3.22 -3.72 9.25
N THR A 91 2.04 -3.31 8.80
CA THR A 91 1.42 -3.78 7.55
C THR A 91 1.60 -2.74 6.45
N LEU A 92 2.12 -3.18 5.29
CA LEU A 92 2.22 -2.36 4.08
C LEU A 92 0.92 -2.45 3.29
N LEU A 93 0.32 -1.29 2.99
CA LEU A 93 -0.89 -1.21 2.17
C LEU A 93 -0.52 -0.67 0.77
N PRO A 94 -1.14 -1.21 -0.30
CA PRO A 94 -0.93 -0.72 -1.65
C PRO A 94 -1.34 0.76 -1.77
N LEU A 95 -0.65 1.50 -2.64
CA LEU A 95 -1.00 2.89 -2.91
C LEU A 95 -2.41 2.98 -3.52
N PHE A 96 -3.19 3.93 -3.03
CA PHE A 96 -4.47 4.25 -3.60
C PHE A 96 -4.26 5.05 -4.89
N MET A 97 -4.74 4.51 -6.02
CA MET A 97 -4.82 5.21 -7.29
C MET A 97 -6.21 5.00 -7.87
N TYR A 98 -6.74 6.02 -8.55
CA TYR A 98 -8.04 5.94 -9.20
C TYR A 98 -8.08 4.94 -10.38
N SER A 99 -6.92 4.61 -10.93
CA SER A 99 -6.77 3.55 -11.95
C SER A 99 -6.84 2.13 -11.39
N ASN A 100 -6.71 1.96 -10.07
CA ASN A 100 -6.72 0.64 -9.46
C ASN A 100 -8.14 0.08 -9.41
N THR A 101 -8.24 -1.25 -9.37
CA THR A 101 -9.48 -1.98 -9.14
C THR A 101 -9.41 -2.65 -7.77
N TYR A 102 -10.48 -2.54 -6.98
CA TYR A 102 -10.58 -3.19 -5.67
C TYR A 102 -11.87 -3.99 -5.61
N VAL A 103 -11.79 -5.12 -4.91
CA VAL A 103 -12.90 -6.07 -4.82
C VAL A 103 -13.04 -6.53 -3.38
N ALA A 104 -14.28 -6.57 -2.90
CA ALA A 104 -14.60 -7.15 -1.61
C ALA A 104 -14.43 -8.67 -1.65
N ASN A 105 -13.95 -9.25 -0.56
CA ASN A 105 -13.81 -10.70 -0.45
C ASN A 105 -14.87 -11.32 0.47
N GLU A 106 -14.79 -12.63 0.67
CA GLU A 106 -15.71 -13.34 1.55
C GLU A 106 -15.61 -12.89 3.01
N GLN A 107 -14.48 -12.37 3.48
CA GLN A 107 -14.30 -11.90 4.87
C GLN A 107 -15.16 -10.68 5.22
N LEU A 108 -15.79 -10.03 4.24
CA LEU A 108 -16.71 -8.92 4.48
C LEU A 108 -17.87 -9.29 5.43
N HIS A 109 -18.32 -10.55 5.45
CA HIS A 109 -19.34 -10.98 6.42
C HIS A 109 -18.83 -10.91 7.87
N ARG A 110 -17.54 -11.16 8.12
CA ARG A 110 -16.95 -11.07 9.46
C ARG A 110 -16.89 -9.63 9.94
N PHE A 111 -16.68 -8.68 9.03
CA PHE A 111 -16.74 -7.26 9.35
C PHE A 111 -18.12 -6.85 9.87
N TYR A 112 -19.20 -7.38 9.29
CA TYR A 112 -20.57 -7.09 9.74
C TYR A 112 -20.86 -7.57 11.17
N LEU A 113 -20.20 -8.63 11.63
CA LEU A 113 -20.44 -9.23 12.95
C LEU A 113 -19.69 -8.51 14.09
N ASN A 114 -18.66 -7.73 13.78
CA ASN A 114 -17.74 -7.18 14.79
C ASN A 114 -18.04 -5.69 15.04
N ALA A 115 -18.81 -5.39 16.10
CA ALA A 115 -19.20 -4.02 16.46
C ALA A 115 -18.01 -3.06 16.65
N ASP A 116 -16.94 -3.50 17.32
CA ASP A 116 -15.75 -2.67 17.55
C ASP A 116 -15.08 -2.25 16.23
N THR A 117 -15.02 -3.16 15.27
CA THR A 117 -14.44 -2.85 13.95
C THR A 117 -15.33 -1.93 13.14
N ILE A 118 -16.64 -2.00 13.33
CA ILE A 118 -17.61 -1.11 12.70
C ILE A 118 -17.41 0.31 13.23
N GLU A 119 -17.35 0.49 14.56
CA GLU A 119 -17.13 1.80 15.17
C GLU A 119 -15.81 2.41 14.71
N ALA A 120 -14.71 1.64 14.76
CA ALA A 120 -13.41 2.08 14.25
C ALA A 120 -13.44 2.42 12.75
N CYS A 121 -14.25 1.71 11.95
CA CYS A 121 -14.45 2.00 10.53
C CYS A 121 -15.10 3.36 10.33
N LEU A 122 -16.21 3.63 11.01
CA LEU A 122 -16.95 4.89 10.87
C LEU A 122 -16.09 6.10 11.25
N ASP A 123 -15.26 5.96 12.28
CA ASP A 123 -14.33 7.01 12.73
C ASP A 123 -13.15 7.24 11.78
N PHE A 124 -12.69 6.18 11.09
CA PHE A 124 -11.57 6.28 10.17
C PHE A 124 -11.97 6.77 8.79
N VAL A 125 -13.10 6.29 8.27
CA VAL A 125 -13.56 6.46 6.89
C VAL A 125 -14.18 7.83 6.62
N GLY A 126 -14.64 8.52 7.66
CA GLY A 126 -15.15 9.88 7.52
C GLY A 126 -14.12 10.86 6.92
N PRO A 127 -14.57 11.86 6.13
CA PRO A 127 -13.71 12.91 5.62
C PRO A 127 -13.10 13.70 6.78
N ARG A 128 -11.90 14.25 6.53
CA ARG A 128 -11.19 15.08 7.50
C ARG A 128 -11.01 16.50 6.96
N ASN A 129 -11.07 17.47 7.87
CA ASN A 129 -10.79 18.86 7.53
C ASN A 129 -9.26 19.07 7.31
N LYS A 130 -8.87 20.31 6.99
CA LYS A 130 -7.46 20.66 6.76
C LYS A 130 -6.59 20.52 8.03
N GLU A 131 -7.19 20.61 9.22
CA GLU A 131 -6.52 20.38 10.50
C GLU A 131 -6.42 18.88 10.87
N GLY A 132 -7.05 17.98 10.12
CA GLY A 132 -7.03 16.54 10.37
C GLY A 132 -8.09 16.04 11.35
N GLU A 133 -9.06 16.89 11.69
CA GLU A 133 -10.21 16.57 12.52
C GLU A 133 -11.34 15.92 11.69
N PRO A 134 -12.12 15.00 12.29
CA PRO A 134 -13.25 14.38 11.60
C PRO A 134 -14.35 15.41 11.32
N VAL A 135 -14.80 15.46 10.07
CA VAL A 135 -15.94 16.31 9.68
C VAL A 135 -17.23 15.67 10.17
N THR A 136 -18.12 16.47 10.74
CA THR A 136 -19.48 16.05 11.11
C THR A 136 -20.46 16.39 9.99
N PRO A 137 -21.48 15.54 9.73
CA PRO A 137 -21.84 14.32 10.47
C PRO A 137 -20.98 13.10 10.08
N LYS A 138 -20.87 12.13 11.02
CA LYS A 138 -20.19 10.85 10.78
C LYS A 138 -20.95 10.03 9.71
N PRO A 139 -20.25 9.17 8.94
CA PRO A 139 -20.91 8.27 8.00
C PRO A 139 -21.79 7.25 8.74
N ILE A 140 -22.84 6.77 8.05
CA ILE A 140 -23.75 5.75 8.56
C ILE A 140 -23.24 4.37 8.10
N PHE A 141 -23.26 3.38 8.99
CA PHE A 141 -22.78 2.03 8.68
C PHE A 141 -23.46 1.39 7.47
N SER A 142 -24.78 1.56 7.33
CA SER A 142 -25.52 1.03 6.18
C SER A 142 -24.97 1.54 4.85
N ASP A 143 -24.57 2.82 4.77
CA ASP A 143 -24.05 3.40 3.54
C ASP A 143 -22.60 2.95 3.29
N VAL A 144 -21.77 2.91 4.33
CA VAL A 144 -20.40 2.37 4.24
C VAL A 144 -20.40 0.91 3.79
N PHE A 145 -21.28 0.10 4.37
CA PHE A 145 -21.41 -1.32 4.01
C PHE A 145 -21.92 -1.48 2.57
N ARG A 146 -22.89 -0.66 2.14
CA ARG A 146 -23.35 -0.62 0.74
C ARG A 146 -22.20 -0.30 -0.22
N LEU A 147 -21.35 0.65 0.13
CA LEU A 147 -20.17 1.00 -0.65
C LEU A 147 -19.19 -0.18 -0.75
N TYR A 148 -18.92 -0.91 0.33
CA TYR A 148 -18.08 -2.11 0.26
C TYR A 148 -18.67 -3.21 -0.63
N VAL A 149 -19.98 -3.50 -0.50
CA VAL A 149 -20.67 -4.53 -1.32
C VAL A 149 -20.71 -4.15 -2.81
N SER A 150 -20.62 -2.86 -3.12
CA SER A 150 -20.63 -2.37 -4.50
C SER A 150 -19.29 -2.53 -5.24
N LEU A 151 -18.19 -2.84 -4.52
CA LEU A 151 -16.88 -3.08 -5.13
C LEU A 151 -16.88 -4.39 -5.91
N ARG A 152 -16.72 -4.32 -7.23
CA ARG A 152 -16.84 -5.45 -8.15
C ARG A 152 -15.67 -5.49 -9.14
N ILE A 153 -15.43 -6.68 -9.68
CA ILE A 153 -14.41 -6.93 -10.69
C ILE A 153 -14.75 -6.10 -11.95
N GLY A 154 -13.72 -5.53 -12.59
CA GLY A 154 -13.83 -4.86 -13.88
C GLY A 154 -14.24 -3.39 -13.84
N ILE A 155 -14.41 -2.80 -12.66
CA ILE A 155 -14.70 -1.37 -12.49
C ILE A 155 -13.52 -0.70 -11.79
N THR A 156 -12.96 0.34 -12.40
CA THR A 156 -11.87 1.12 -11.77
C THR A 156 -12.40 1.99 -10.64
N MET A 157 -11.54 2.37 -9.69
CA MET A 157 -11.95 3.29 -8.62
C MET A 157 -12.47 4.63 -9.15
N LYS A 158 -11.95 5.11 -10.28
CA LYS A 158 -12.47 6.31 -10.95
C LYS A 158 -13.95 6.15 -11.31
N GLU A 159 -14.25 5.11 -12.07
CA GLU A 159 -15.61 4.81 -12.54
C GLU A 159 -16.56 4.48 -11.38
N TRP A 160 -16.05 3.79 -10.34
CA TRP A 160 -16.80 3.51 -9.12
C TRP A 160 -17.18 4.79 -8.37
N CYS A 161 -16.25 5.72 -8.21
CA CYS A 161 -16.51 7.02 -7.58
C CYS A 161 -17.52 7.86 -8.38
N GLU A 162 -17.43 7.85 -9.71
CA GLU A 162 -18.39 8.56 -10.58
C GLU A 162 -19.82 7.99 -10.45
N ARG A 163 -19.95 6.66 -10.32
CA ARG A 163 -21.26 5.99 -10.20
C ARG A 163 -21.91 6.13 -8.84
N LEU A 164 -21.14 6.03 -7.76
CA LEU A 164 -21.69 5.93 -6.40
C LEU A 164 -21.50 7.19 -5.58
N SER A 165 -20.59 8.09 -5.98
CA SER A 165 -20.29 9.34 -5.30
C SER A 165 -20.16 9.18 -3.76
N PRO A 166 -19.13 8.47 -3.26
CA PRO A 166 -18.97 8.15 -1.83
C PRO A 166 -19.06 9.36 -0.90
N ARG A 167 -18.60 10.53 -1.39
CA ARG A 167 -18.64 11.80 -0.67
C ARG A 167 -20.04 12.24 -0.29
N GLN A 168 -21.09 11.85 -1.03
CA GLN A 168 -22.49 12.13 -0.68
C GLN A 168 -22.92 11.43 0.63
N TYR A 169 -22.25 10.34 0.99
CA TYR A 169 -22.49 9.58 2.22
C TYR A 169 -21.55 9.96 3.37
N ASN A 170 -20.83 11.09 3.26
CA ASN A 170 -19.77 11.49 4.19
C ASN A 170 -18.67 10.43 4.31
N VAL A 171 -18.31 9.80 3.20
CA VAL A 171 -17.27 8.78 3.13
C VAL A 171 -16.13 9.25 2.25
N ASP A 172 -14.90 9.16 2.78
CA ASP A 172 -13.69 9.36 2.00
C ASP A 172 -13.28 8.05 1.32
N GLU A 173 -13.30 8.03 -0.01
CA GLU A 173 -13.00 6.84 -0.82
C GLU A 173 -11.62 6.24 -0.56
N ARG A 174 -10.60 7.07 -0.30
CA ARG A 174 -9.24 6.59 -0.04
C ARG A 174 -9.17 5.91 1.32
N ARG A 175 -9.74 6.53 2.35
CA ARG A 175 -9.80 5.96 3.71
C ARG A 175 -10.65 4.70 3.76
N LEU A 176 -11.75 4.66 3.02
CA LEU A 176 -12.59 3.47 2.87
C LEU A 176 -11.77 2.28 2.34
N ILE A 177 -11.06 2.47 1.23
CA ILE A 177 -10.24 1.40 0.65
C ILE A 177 -9.07 1.01 1.58
N GLN A 178 -8.38 1.99 2.16
CA GLN A 178 -7.27 1.73 3.10
C GLN A 178 -7.73 0.90 4.30
N PHE A 179 -8.90 1.22 4.86
CA PHE A 179 -9.46 0.47 5.99
C PHE A 179 -9.77 -0.97 5.58
N GLY A 180 -10.51 -1.17 4.49
CA GLY A 180 -10.91 -2.51 4.09
C GLY A 180 -9.75 -3.40 3.63
N VAL A 181 -8.72 -2.82 3.00
CA VAL A 181 -7.49 -3.56 2.64
C VAL A 181 -6.70 -3.93 3.90
N PHE A 182 -6.59 -3.02 4.88
CA PHE A 182 -5.89 -3.33 6.13
C PHE A 182 -6.57 -4.42 6.95
N HIS A 183 -7.90 -4.38 7.05
CA HIS A 183 -8.68 -5.41 7.74
C HIS A 183 -8.87 -6.68 6.91
N GLY A 184 -8.32 -6.72 5.69
CA GLY A 184 -8.28 -7.91 4.85
C GLY A 184 -9.64 -8.35 4.32
N PHE A 185 -10.63 -7.45 4.24
CA PHE A 185 -11.93 -7.74 3.61
C PHE A 185 -12.10 -7.11 2.21
N ILE A 186 -11.09 -6.34 1.79
CA ILE A 186 -10.93 -5.86 0.42
C ILE A 186 -9.56 -6.26 -0.06
N ARG A 187 -9.46 -6.63 -1.33
CA ARG A 187 -8.18 -6.84 -2.00
C ARG A 187 -8.10 -5.99 -3.25
N LYS A 188 -6.89 -5.52 -3.54
CA LYS A 188 -6.57 -4.89 -4.83
C LYS A 188 -6.46 -5.99 -5.88
N LEU A 189 -7.04 -5.73 -7.06
CA LEU A 189 -6.77 -6.52 -8.25
C LEU A 189 -5.65 -5.85 -9.04
N SER A 190 -4.53 -6.54 -9.15
CA SER A 190 -3.39 -6.10 -9.96
C SER A 190 -3.36 -6.88 -11.27
N ILE A 191 -2.82 -6.23 -12.31
CA ILE A 191 -2.69 -6.81 -13.63
C ILE A 191 -1.32 -7.48 -13.73
N TYR A 192 -1.28 -8.71 -14.23
CA TYR A 192 -0.09 -9.54 -14.39
C TYR A 192 0.08 -9.89 -15.87
N PRO A 193 1.03 -9.28 -16.59
CA PRO A 193 1.29 -9.60 -17.98
C PRO A 193 2.01 -10.95 -18.13
N VAL A 194 1.62 -11.71 -19.16
CA VAL A 194 2.20 -12.99 -19.56
C VAL A 194 2.59 -12.91 -21.03
N ALA A 195 3.87 -13.10 -21.34
CA ALA A 195 4.36 -13.19 -22.71
C ALA A 195 4.09 -14.58 -23.29
N LEU A 196 3.46 -14.62 -24.46
CA LEU A 196 3.08 -15.87 -25.16
C LEU A 196 4.26 -16.52 -25.89
N LYS A 197 5.14 -15.71 -26.47
CA LYS A 197 6.37 -16.16 -27.14
C LYS A 197 7.58 -15.63 -26.40
N GLN A 198 8.43 -16.55 -25.93
CA GLN A 198 9.76 -16.24 -25.43
C GLN A 198 10.80 -16.59 -26.51
N GLY A 199 11.17 -15.65 -27.37
CA GLY A 199 12.24 -15.82 -28.39
C GLY A 199 12.20 -14.71 -29.45
N ASP A 200 13.25 -14.37 -30.21
CA ASP A 200 14.68 -14.66 -30.16
C ASP A 200 15.43 -13.31 -30.36
N SER A 201 16.44 -13.09 -29.53
CA SER A 201 17.54 -12.11 -29.64
C SER A 201 17.37 -10.92 -30.60
N ARG A 202 16.78 -9.79 -30.15
CA ARG A 202 17.24 -8.39 -30.40
C ARG A 202 16.20 -7.36 -29.94
N SER A 203 16.38 -6.80 -28.75
CA SER A 203 15.96 -5.46 -28.25
C SER A 203 15.71 -5.49 -26.74
N ASP A 204 15.76 -4.33 -26.08
CA ASP A 204 15.43 -4.16 -24.64
C ASP A 204 14.03 -4.69 -24.28
N TYR A 205 13.16 -4.83 -25.27
CA TYR A 205 11.85 -5.47 -25.21
C TYR A 205 11.91 -6.92 -24.70
N LEU A 206 12.97 -7.66 -25.01
CA LEU A 206 13.15 -9.05 -24.56
C LEU A 206 13.32 -9.15 -23.04
N ARG A 207 13.91 -8.14 -22.40
CA ARG A 207 14.13 -8.15 -20.94
C ARG A 207 12.79 -8.08 -20.21
N ILE A 208 11.86 -7.24 -20.70
CA ILE A 208 10.51 -7.12 -20.13
C ILE A 208 9.73 -8.42 -20.39
N ALA A 209 9.75 -8.94 -21.62
CA ALA A 209 9.04 -10.17 -21.98
C ALA A 209 9.45 -11.38 -21.14
N LYS A 210 10.75 -11.50 -20.78
CA LYS A 210 11.25 -12.56 -19.89
C LYS A 210 10.72 -12.47 -18.45
N LEU A 211 10.39 -11.27 -17.98
CA LEU A 211 9.85 -11.04 -16.64
C LEU A 211 8.31 -11.08 -16.62
N CYS A 212 7.66 -11.05 -17.78
CA CYS A 212 6.21 -11.19 -17.94
C CYS A 212 5.82 -12.68 -17.99
N ASP A 213 5.91 -13.37 -16.86
CA ASP A 213 5.49 -14.77 -16.69
C ASP A 213 4.21 -14.92 -15.85
N GLY A 214 3.59 -13.78 -15.48
CA GLY A 214 2.42 -13.75 -14.60
C GLY A 214 2.73 -13.85 -13.10
N SER A 215 4.00 -13.82 -12.70
CA SER A 215 4.42 -13.77 -11.28
C SER A 215 4.52 -12.33 -10.74
N ARG A 216 4.84 -11.36 -11.60
CA ARG A 216 5.04 -9.95 -11.24
C ARG A 216 3.88 -9.10 -11.72
N SER A 217 3.44 -8.18 -10.85
CA SER A 217 2.43 -7.22 -11.26
C SER A 217 3.02 -6.22 -12.26
N LEU A 218 2.17 -5.64 -13.08
CA LEU A 218 2.52 -4.55 -14.00
C LEU A 218 3.18 -3.38 -13.25
N GLU A 219 2.77 -3.15 -12.01
CA GLU A 219 3.26 -2.05 -11.17
C GLU A 219 4.70 -2.31 -10.71
N ASP A 220 5.00 -3.56 -10.33
CA ASP A 220 6.37 -3.97 -9.98
C ASP A 220 7.29 -3.86 -11.19
N LEU A 221 6.82 -4.29 -12.37
CA LEU A 221 7.55 -4.16 -13.62
C LEU A 221 7.79 -2.68 -13.96
N ALA A 222 6.77 -1.83 -13.83
CA ALA A 222 6.88 -0.40 -14.07
C ALA A 222 7.96 0.25 -13.18
N VAL A 223 8.03 -0.14 -11.91
CA VAL A 223 9.07 0.30 -10.97
C VAL A 223 10.45 -0.19 -11.41
N MET A 224 10.60 -1.47 -11.77
CA MET A 224 11.88 -2.03 -12.23
C MET A 224 12.44 -1.33 -13.47
N TYR A 225 11.57 -0.94 -14.40
CA TYR A 225 11.96 -0.28 -15.65
C TYR A 225 11.93 1.24 -15.57
N THR A 226 11.60 1.83 -14.41
CA THR A 226 11.46 3.28 -14.23
C THR A 226 10.48 3.95 -15.22
N VAL A 227 9.42 3.22 -15.59
CA VAL A 227 8.38 3.68 -16.51
C VAL A 227 7.06 3.85 -15.74
N SER A 228 6.18 4.75 -16.16
CA SER A 228 4.85 4.83 -15.54
C SER A 228 4.02 3.57 -15.83
N PRO A 229 3.24 3.06 -14.86
CA PRO A 229 2.42 1.86 -15.06
C PRO A 229 1.46 1.96 -16.24
N LEU A 230 0.85 3.14 -16.44
CA LEU A 230 -0.04 3.40 -17.58
C LEU A 230 0.67 3.32 -18.92
N LYS A 231 1.87 3.93 -19.04
CA LYS A 231 2.66 3.88 -20.28
C LYS A 231 3.12 2.46 -20.58
N LEU A 232 3.54 1.71 -19.55
CA LEU A 232 3.92 0.30 -19.69
C LEU A 232 2.71 -0.55 -20.12
N HIS A 233 1.54 -0.32 -19.51
CA HIS A 233 0.30 -1.00 -19.91
C HIS A 233 0.00 -0.81 -21.39
N THR A 234 -0.06 0.44 -21.86
CA THR A 234 -0.37 0.76 -23.25
C THR A 234 0.66 0.16 -24.22
N LEU A 235 1.93 0.19 -23.86
CA LEU A 235 3.00 -0.39 -24.67
C LEU A 235 2.84 -1.91 -24.82
N LEU A 236 2.50 -2.61 -23.73
CA LEU A 236 2.29 -4.06 -23.76
C LEU A 236 0.95 -4.44 -24.42
N GLN A 237 -0.10 -3.63 -24.26
CA GLN A 237 -1.39 -3.87 -24.91
C GLN A 237 -1.33 -3.73 -26.43
N ASN A 238 -0.46 -2.86 -26.94
CA ASN A 238 -0.27 -2.69 -28.37
C ASN A 238 0.47 -3.87 -29.02
N ASP A 239 1.09 -4.75 -28.21
CA ASP A 239 1.74 -5.96 -28.71
C ASP A 239 0.84 -7.19 -28.49
N THR A 240 0.57 -7.91 -29.58
CA THR A 240 -0.18 -9.17 -29.61
C THR A 240 0.48 -10.31 -28.80
N ASN A 241 1.74 -10.16 -28.38
CA ASN A 241 2.49 -11.17 -27.65
C ASN A 241 2.14 -11.25 -26.16
N PHE A 242 1.35 -10.32 -25.62
CA PHE A 242 1.04 -10.27 -24.18
C PHE A 242 -0.42 -10.57 -23.87
N VAL A 243 -0.63 -11.38 -22.86
CA VAL A 243 -1.94 -11.63 -22.23
C VAL A 243 -1.91 -11.08 -20.82
N PHE A 244 -3.04 -10.55 -20.36
CA PHE A 244 -3.15 -9.94 -19.03
C PHE A 244 -4.05 -10.77 -18.14
N ILE A 245 -3.55 -11.13 -16.96
CA ILE A 245 -4.30 -11.83 -15.92
C ILE A 245 -4.53 -10.86 -14.77
N SER A 246 -5.76 -10.74 -14.28
CA SER A 246 -6.05 -9.98 -13.07
C SER A 246 -6.03 -10.92 -11.86
N LYS A 247 -5.15 -10.65 -10.89
CA LYS A 247 -5.06 -11.40 -9.63
C LYS A 247 -5.27 -10.49 -8.45
#